data_AF-A0A084AKC7-F1
#
_entry.id   AF-A0A084AKC7-F1
#
_cell.length_a   1.000
_cell.length_b   1.000
_cell.length_c   1.000
_cell.angle_alpha   90.00
_cell.angle_beta   90.00
_cell.angle_gamma   90.00
#
_symmetry.space_group_name_H-M   'P 1'
#
loop_
_entity.id
_entity.type
_entity.pdbx_description
1 polymer ?
#
loop_
_entity_poly.entity_id
_entity_poly.type
_entity_poly.pdbx_seq_one_letter_code
_entity_poly.pdbx_strand_id
1 'polypeptide(L)'
;MGASESKPESASTDASRARLVEDKVQARVAEELKQLQQAETEALNRAHERLAAYPTDAEDKSPSRFTLGKEVEELRRKLDERKQLRSLPDSVESARSDVVRCLRDNDRRPLDCWQEVENFKAEVKKLETTWVSKVAS
;
A
#
# COMPACT_ATOMS: atom_id res chain seq x y z
N MET A 1 -74.91 -44.26 -27.14
CA MET A 1 -75.01 -42.92 -26.53
C MET A 1 -73.64 -42.63 -25.92
N GLY A 2 -72.70 -41.92 -26.53
CA GLY A 2 -72.81 -40.81 -27.48
C GLY A 2 -72.57 -39.50 -26.74
N ALA A 3 -71.31 -39.14 -26.51
CA ALA A 3 -70.86 -37.76 -26.32
C ALA A 3 -69.39 -37.68 -26.76
N SER A 4 -69.19 -37.10 -27.94
CA SER A 4 -67.92 -36.92 -28.62
C SER A 4 -66.96 -36.05 -27.80
N GLU A 5 -65.70 -36.49 -27.71
CA GLU A 5 -64.56 -35.66 -27.31
C GLU A 5 -64.36 -34.52 -28.32
N SER A 6 -64.64 -33.29 -27.89
CA SER A 6 -64.24 -32.07 -28.61
C SER A 6 -63.10 -31.40 -27.82
N LYS A 7 -61.86 -31.77 -28.12
CA LYS A 7 -60.65 -31.11 -27.60
C LYS A 7 -60.55 -29.71 -28.22
N PRO A 8 -60.28 -28.64 -27.44
CA PRO A 8 -60.50 -27.29 -27.94
C PRO A 8 -59.38 -26.85 -28.88
N GLU A 9 -59.75 -26.44 -30.09
CA GLU A 9 -58.89 -25.85 -31.14
C GLU A 9 -58.10 -24.60 -30.66
N SER A 10 -58.52 -24.00 -29.54
CA SER A 10 -57.84 -22.86 -28.91
C SER A 10 -56.45 -23.19 -28.37
N ALA A 11 -56.20 -24.42 -27.92
CA ALA A 11 -54.89 -24.84 -27.40
C ALA A 11 -53.79 -24.90 -28.49
N SER A 12 -54.17 -25.22 -29.73
CA SER A 12 -53.26 -25.23 -30.89
C SER A 12 -52.90 -23.80 -31.33
N THR A 13 -53.87 -22.89 -31.24
CA THR A 13 -53.67 -21.46 -31.54
C THR A 13 -52.80 -20.78 -30.48
N ASP A 14 -52.96 -21.13 -29.21
CA ASP A 14 -52.18 -20.60 -28.09
C ASP A 14 -50.69 -21.00 -28.18
N ALA A 15 -50.42 -22.26 -28.51
CA ALA A 15 -49.05 -22.75 -28.76
C ALA A 15 -48.37 -22.02 -29.94
N SER A 16 -49.13 -21.71 -30.99
CA SER A 16 -48.61 -20.96 -32.14
C SER A 16 -48.31 -19.50 -31.79
N ARG A 17 -49.13 -18.88 -30.93
CA ARG A 17 -48.89 -17.53 -30.41
C ARG A 17 -47.66 -17.47 -29.50
N ALA A 18 -47.48 -18.48 -28.65
CA ALA A 18 -46.31 -18.58 -27.77
C ALA A 18 -45.00 -18.66 -28.57
N ARG A 19 -44.96 -19.46 -29.65
CA ARG A 19 -43.80 -19.54 -30.55
C ARG A 19 -43.48 -18.21 -31.23
N LEU A 20 -44.50 -17.52 -31.75
CA LEU A 20 -44.31 -16.20 -32.37
C LEU A 20 -43.75 -15.16 -31.39
N VAL A 21 -44.15 -15.23 -30.12
CA VAL A 21 -43.61 -14.36 -29.07
C VAL A 21 -42.17 -14.73 -28.76
N GLU A 22 -41.86 -16.02 -28.60
CA GLU A 22 -40.50 -16.52 -28.38
C GLU A 22 -39.56 -16.08 -29.50
N ASP A 23 -39.95 -16.23 -30.76
CA ASP A 23 -39.15 -15.79 -31.92
C ASP A 23 -38.85 -14.29 -31.88
N LYS A 24 -39.82 -13.47 -31.46
CA LYS A 24 -39.63 -12.01 -31.30
C LYS A 24 -38.70 -11.70 -30.13
N VAL A 25 -38.80 -12.43 -29.03
CA VAL A 25 -37.92 -12.28 -27.87
C VAL A 25 -36.49 -12.64 -28.26
N GLN A 26 -36.28 -13.78 -28.92
CA GLN A 26 -34.96 -14.19 -29.41
C GLN A 26 -34.36 -13.17 -30.38
N ALA A 27 -35.17 -12.63 -31.31
CA ALA A 27 -34.72 -11.58 -32.23
C ALA A 27 -34.29 -10.30 -31.50
N ARG A 28 -35.03 -9.90 -30.46
CA ARG A 28 -34.67 -8.74 -29.62
C ARG A 28 -33.40 -8.99 -28.83
N VAL A 29 -33.29 -10.15 -28.18
CA VAL A 29 -32.11 -10.53 -27.39
C VAL A 29 -30.85 -10.57 -28.28
N ALA A 30 -30.95 -11.14 -29.48
CA ALA A 30 -29.83 -11.19 -30.42
C ALA A 30 -29.35 -9.79 -30.86
N GLU A 31 -30.29 -8.88 -31.10
CA GLU A 31 -29.97 -7.48 -31.46
C GLU A 31 -29.31 -6.74 -30.28
N GLU A 32 -29.86 -6.87 -29.07
CA GLU A 32 -29.28 -6.25 -27.86
C GLU A 32 -27.88 -6.81 -27.55
N LEU A 33 -27.68 -8.13 -27.69
CA LEU A 33 -26.36 -8.75 -27.51
C LEU A 33 -25.33 -8.22 -28.52
N LYS A 34 -25.75 -8.04 -29.77
CA LYS A 34 -24.89 -7.47 -30.81
C LYS A 34 -24.50 -6.02 -30.50
N GLN A 35 -25.44 -5.22 -29.99
CA GLN A 35 -25.17 -3.84 -29.56
C GLN A 35 -24.19 -3.79 -28.38
N LEU A 36 -24.38 -4.66 -27.37
CA LEU A 36 -23.46 -4.76 -26.24
C LEU A 36 -22.05 -5.17 -26.67
N GLN A 37 -21.92 -6.15 -27.57
CA GLN A 37 -20.62 -6.59 -28.07
C GLN A 37 -19.88 -5.49 -28.85
N GLN A 38 -20.61 -4.68 -29.61
CA GLN A 38 -20.04 -3.52 -30.32
C GLN A 38 -19.55 -2.46 -29.33
N ALA A 39 -20.36 -2.13 -28.32
CA ALA A 39 -19.98 -1.17 -27.27
C ALA A 39 -18.76 -1.63 -26.46
N GLU A 40 -18.68 -2.92 -26.13
CA GLU A 40 -17.52 -3.52 -25.45
C GLU A 40 -16.26 -3.41 -26.30
N THR A 41 -16.35 -3.74 -27.60
CA THR A 41 -15.23 -3.66 -28.53
C THR A 41 -14.73 -2.22 -28.66
N GLU A 42 -15.65 -1.25 -28.77
CA GLU A 42 -15.30 0.17 -28.83
C GLU A 42 -14.64 0.64 -27.53
N ALA A 43 -15.17 0.23 -26.37
CA ALA A 43 -14.59 0.55 -25.06
C ALA A 43 -13.18 -0.02 -24.90
N LEU A 44 -12.96 -1.27 -25.33
CA LEU A 44 -11.65 -1.92 -25.34
C LEU A 44 -10.66 -1.19 -26.25
N ASN A 45 -11.08 -0.82 -27.46
CA ASN A 45 -10.22 -0.07 -28.39
C ASN A 45 -9.86 1.29 -27.83
N ARG A 46 -10.81 2.02 -27.24
CA ARG A 46 -10.53 3.30 -26.56
C ARG A 46 -9.58 3.13 -25.38
N ALA A 47 -9.69 2.05 -24.62
CA ALA A 47 -8.76 1.75 -23.53
C ALA A 47 -7.35 1.44 -24.07
N HIS A 48 -7.25 0.65 -25.14
CA HIS A 48 -5.98 0.39 -25.83
C HIS A 48 -5.35 1.67 -26.38
N GLU A 49 -6.13 2.54 -27.03
CA GLU A 49 -5.65 3.83 -27.51
C GLU A 49 -5.17 4.73 -26.37
N ARG A 50 -5.88 4.76 -25.23
CA ARG A 50 -5.44 5.52 -24.04
C ARG A 50 -4.16 4.96 -23.44
N LEU A 51 -3.96 3.65 -23.45
CA LEU A 51 -2.73 3.01 -22.99
C LEU A 51 -1.57 3.27 -23.97
N ALA A 52 -1.83 3.23 -25.27
CA ALA A 52 -0.84 3.52 -26.31
C ALA A 52 -0.49 5.02 -26.37
N ALA A 53 -1.46 5.90 -26.09
CA ALA A 53 -1.29 7.34 -26.00
C ALA A 53 -0.86 7.79 -24.60
N TYR A 54 -0.75 6.88 -23.63
CA TYR A 54 -0.11 7.19 -22.35
C TYR A 54 1.35 7.49 -22.67
N PRO A 55 1.84 8.72 -22.42
CA PRO A 55 3.20 9.04 -22.74
C PRO A 55 4.12 8.14 -21.92
N THR A 56 4.91 7.32 -22.59
CA THR A 56 6.13 6.73 -22.03
C THR A 56 7.22 7.79 -21.91
N ASP A 57 6.88 9.02 -21.50
CA ASP A 57 7.85 10.02 -21.04
C ASP A 57 8.57 9.56 -19.74
N ALA A 58 8.18 8.38 -19.23
CA ALA A 58 8.88 7.61 -18.21
C ALA A 58 9.87 6.57 -18.78
N GLU A 59 10.06 6.45 -20.10
CA GLU A 59 11.07 5.56 -20.70
C GLU A 59 12.45 6.23 -20.89
N ASP A 60 12.55 7.56 -20.82
CA ASP A 60 13.85 8.27 -20.75
C ASP A 60 14.14 8.91 -19.38
N LYS A 61 13.22 8.75 -18.41
CA LYS A 61 13.39 9.20 -17.02
C LYS A 61 13.08 8.15 -15.96
N SER A 62 12.84 6.90 -16.34
CA SER A 62 13.04 5.80 -15.39
C SER A 62 14.53 5.70 -15.14
N PRO A 63 15.02 5.98 -13.93
CA PRO A 63 16.44 5.88 -13.70
C PRO A 63 16.79 4.40 -13.91
N SER A 64 17.63 4.13 -14.90
CA SER A 64 18.21 2.80 -15.14
C SER A 64 18.71 2.20 -13.80
N ARG A 65 18.75 0.87 -13.69
CA ARG A 65 19.33 0.20 -12.51
C ARG A 65 20.71 0.78 -12.12
N PHE A 66 21.48 1.23 -13.10
CA PHE A 66 22.77 1.88 -12.91
C PHE A 66 22.67 3.28 -12.29
N THR A 67 21.76 4.14 -12.76
CA THR A 67 21.55 5.48 -12.19
C THR A 67 20.90 5.40 -10.81
N LEU A 68 19.95 4.48 -10.59
CA LEU A 68 19.43 4.18 -9.25
C LEU A 68 20.54 3.71 -8.31
N GLY A 69 21.42 2.81 -8.77
CA GLY A 69 22.56 2.34 -7.98
C GLY A 69 23.50 3.48 -7.57
N LYS A 70 23.80 4.38 -8.51
CA LYS A 70 24.61 5.58 -8.23
C LYS A 70 23.93 6.54 -7.24
N GLU A 71 22.64 6.78 -7.39
CA GLU A 71 21.88 7.64 -6.48
C GLU A 71 21.80 7.04 -5.08
N VAL A 72 21.59 5.73 -4.96
CA VAL A 72 21.61 5.01 -3.67
C VAL A 72 22.97 5.12 -3.01
N GLU A 73 24.06 4.95 -3.76
CA GLU A 73 25.41 5.03 -3.21
C GLU A 73 25.78 6.47 -2.79
N GLU A 74 25.36 7.47 -3.57
CA GLU A 74 25.50 8.88 -3.22
C GLU A 74 24.71 9.22 -1.94
N LEU A 75 23.50 8.68 -1.79
CA LEU A 75 22.69 8.84 -0.57
C LEU A 75 23.32 8.15 0.64
N ARG A 76 23.92 6.97 0.46
CA ARG A 76 24.69 6.29 1.50
C ARG A 76 25.90 7.09 1.92
N ARG A 77 26.69 7.58 0.95
CA ARG A 77 27.84 8.46 1.23
C ARG A 77 27.41 9.72 2.00
N LYS A 78 26.34 10.39 1.57
CA LYS A 78 25.79 11.55 2.29
C LYS A 78 25.28 11.20 3.68
N LEU A 79 24.78 9.99 3.88
CA LEU A 79 24.35 9.51 5.20
C LEU A 79 25.54 9.20 6.12
N ASP A 80 26.64 8.67 5.58
CA ASP A 80 27.89 8.42 6.30
C ASP A 80 28.66 9.72 6.60
N GLU A 81 28.63 10.67 5.66
CA GLU A 81 29.17 12.03 5.81
C GLU A 81 28.38 12.87 6.82
N ARG A 82 27.06 12.62 6.91
CA ARG A 82 26.26 13.12 8.03
C ARG A 82 26.78 12.42 9.26
N LYS A 83 27.66 13.13 9.98
CA LYS A 83 28.18 12.78 11.30
C LYS A 83 27.17 11.88 12.00
N GLN A 84 27.54 10.61 12.20
CA GLN A 84 26.97 9.83 13.29
C GLN A 84 26.73 10.79 14.44
N LEU A 85 25.50 10.81 15.00
CA LEU A 85 25.27 11.50 16.26
C LEU A 85 26.48 11.18 17.13
N ARG A 86 27.24 12.22 17.50
CA ARG A 86 28.53 12.08 18.18
C ARG A 86 28.40 10.92 19.15
N SER A 87 29.22 9.88 18.99
CA SER A 87 29.20 8.76 19.92
C SER A 87 29.29 9.35 21.32
N LEU A 88 28.35 8.93 22.18
CA LEU A 88 28.39 9.37 23.56
C LEU A 88 29.67 8.79 24.17
N PRO A 89 30.31 9.50 25.12
CA PRO A 89 31.44 8.92 25.83
C PRO A 89 31.01 7.59 26.47
N ASP A 90 31.88 6.58 26.42
CA ASP A 90 31.60 5.24 26.98
C ASP A 90 31.12 5.29 28.44
N SER A 91 31.57 6.27 29.23
CA SER A 91 31.12 6.45 30.61
C SER A 91 29.62 6.78 30.71
N VAL A 92 29.10 7.60 29.80
CA VAL A 92 27.68 7.98 29.75
C VAL A 92 26.84 6.81 29.23
N GLU A 93 27.34 6.06 28.25
CA GLU A 93 26.64 4.87 27.72
C GLU A 93 26.56 3.75 28.76
N SER A 94 27.64 3.53 29.53
CA SER A 94 27.66 2.58 30.63
C SER A 94 26.68 2.98 31.72
N ALA A 95 26.75 4.23 32.21
CA ALA A 95 25.87 4.72 33.27
C ALA A 95 24.38 4.67 32.85
N ARG A 96 24.07 4.96 31.58
CA ARG A 96 22.71 4.78 31.03
C ARG A 96 22.28 3.32 31.09
N SER A 97 23.17 2.41 30.69
CA SER A 97 22.88 0.97 30.67
C SER A 97 22.63 0.42 32.07
N ASP A 98 23.34 0.94 33.08
CA ASP A 98 23.16 0.56 34.48
C ASP A 98 21.80 1.00 35.04
N VAL A 99 21.35 2.22 34.72
CA VAL A 99 19.99 2.69 35.06
C VAL A 99 18.93 1.81 34.41
N VAL A 100 19.08 1.52 33.11
CA VAL A 100 18.13 0.67 32.38
C VAL A 100 18.09 -0.74 32.96
N ARG A 101 19.26 -1.29 33.33
CA ARG A 101 19.35 -2.61 33.97
C ARG A 101 18.61 -2.61 35.31
N CYS A 102 18.91 -1.68 36.20
CA CYS A 102 18.27 -1.60 37.51
C CYS A 102 16.75 -1.44 37.39
N LEU A 103 16.26 -0.59 36.49
CA LEU A 103 14.82 -0.37 36.30
C LEU A 103 14.10 -1.58 35.69
N ARG A 104 14.79 -2.39 34.89
CA ARG A 104 14.24 -3.65 34.39
C ARG A 104 14.17 -4.71 35.49
N ASP A 105 15.18 -4.78 36.33
CA ASP A 105 15.24 -5.71 37.45
C ASP A 105 14.26 -5.31 38.58
N ASN A 106 13.94 -4.02 38.70
CA ASN A 106 13.04 -3.43 39.70
C ASN A 106 11.84 -2.70 39.05
N ASP A 107 11.15 -3.35 38.13
CA ASP A 107 10.06 -2.78 37.31
C ASP A 107 8.92 -2.14 38.12
N ARG A 108 8.59 -2.69 39.29
CA ARG A 108 7.56 -2.18 40.21
C ARG A 108 8.12 -1.34 41.36
N ARG A 109 9.44 -1.16 41.45
CA ARG A 109 10.13 -0.39 42.49
C ARG A 109 11.22 0.51 41.90
N PRO A 110 10.87 1.48 41.05
CA PRO A 110 11.85 2.35 40.40
C PRO A 110 12.68 3.21 41.37
N LEU A 111 12.18 3.42 42.60
CA LEU A 111 12.90 4.16 43.64
C LEU A 111 14.14 3.43 44.17
N ASP A 112 14.25 2.10 43.96
CA ASP A 112 15.43 1.32 44.36
C ASP A 112 16.66 1.70 43.51
N CYS A 113 16.46 2.29 42.33
CA CYS A 113 17.51 2.62 41.35
C CYS A 113 18.04 4.05 41.44
N TRP A 114 17.87 4.71 42.58
CA TRP A 114 18.23 6.12 42.75
C TRP A 114 19.74 6.36 42.60
N GLN A 115 20.57 5.40 43.03
CA GLN A 115 22.02 5.54 42.99
C GLN A 115 22.55 5.51 41.54
N GLU A 116 22.02 4.62 40.70
CA GLU A 116 22.33 4.53 39.27
C GLU A 116 21.92 5.81 38.55
N VAL A 117 20.76 6.37 38.91
CA VAL A 117 20.27 7.63 38.35
C VAL A 117 21.17 8.80 38.74
N GLU A 118 21.62 8.89 39.99
CA GLU A 118 22.56 9.93 40.42
C GLU A 118 23.92 9.81 39.73
N ASN A 119 24.43 8.59 39.55
CA ASN A 119 25.66 8.35 38.80
C ASN A 119 25.52 8.78 37.34
N PHE A 120 24.41 8.44 36.69
CA PHE A 120 24.13 8.88 35.32
C PHE A 120 24.05 10.41 35.21
N LYS A 121 23.37 11.09 36.13
CA LYS A 121 23.33 12.56 36.18
C LYS A 121 24.72 13.17 36.35
N ALA A 122 25.57 12.57 37.17
CA ALA A 122 26.94 13.03 37.37
C ALA A 122 27.76 12.95 36.06
N GLU A 123 27.65 11.85 35.31
CA GLU A 123 28.32 11.68 34.01
C GLU A 123 27.78 12.64 32.95
N VAL A 124 26.46 12.85 32.91
CA VAL A 124 25.83 13.84 32.00
C VAL A 124 26.31 15.25 32.33
N LYS A 125 26.36 15.63 33.62
CA LYS A 125 26.83 16.95 34.05
C LYS A 125 28.28 17.22 33.64
N LYS A 126 29.15 16.21 33.69
CA LYS A 126 30.54 16.31 33.20
C LYS A 126 30.55 16.59 31.70
N LEU A 127 29.77 15.82 30.92
CA LEU A 127 29.65 16.00 29.47
C LEU A 127 29.10 17.39 29.11
N GLU A 128 28.06 17.83 29.80
CA GLU A 128 27.47 19.17 29.63
C GLU A 128 28.49 20.27 29.92
N THR A 129 29.26 20.16 31.01
CA THR A 129 30.29 21.16 31.37
C THR A 129 31.33 21.29 30.26
N THR A 130 31.84 20.17 29.74
CA THR A 130 32.79 20.16 28.61
C THR A 130 32.18 20.71 27.33
N TRP A 131 30.89 20.46 27.09
CA TRP A 131 30.20 20.97 25.91
C TRP A 131 29.97 22.49 26.01
N VAL A 132 29.48 22.99 27.15
CA VAL A 132 29.25 24.41 27.41
C VAL A 132 30.56 25.19 27.30
N SER A 133 31.67 24.71 27.89
CA SER A 133 32.97 25.38 27.77
C SER A 133 33.44 25.48 26.33
N LYS A 134 33.17 24.46 25.50
CA LYS A 134 33.55 24.42 24.09
C LYS A 134 32.69 25.33 23.20
N VAL A 135 31.43 25.56 23.56
CA VAL A 135 30.51 26.42 22.81
C VAL A 135 30.64 27.89 23.22
N ALA A 136 31.01 28.16 24.48
CA ALA A 136 31.22 29.51 25.00
C ALA A 136 32.61 30.09 24.69
N SER A 137 33.53 29.29 24.13
CA SER A 137 34.85 29.72 23.63
C SER A 137 34.82 29.90 22.12
#